data_AF-A0A364P3F9-F1
#
_entry.id   AF-A0A364P3F9-F1
#
_cell.length_a   1.000
_cell.length_b   1.000
_cell.length_c   1.000
_cell.angle_alpha   90.00
_cell.angle_beta   90.00
_cell.angle_gamma   90.00
#
_symmetry.space_group_name_H-M   'P 1'
#
loop_
_entity.id
_entity.type
_entity.pdbx_description
1 polymer ?
#
loop_
_entity_poly.entity_id
_entity_poly.type
_entity_poly.pdbx_seq_one_letter_code
_entity_poly.pdbx_strand_id
1 'polypeptide(L)' 'MGGFFAPDPPSPPPSPPPAPVIDTQADAAQQRLETIERNRRGLYGTIATSEAGVLQPATSTGKTLLGD' A
#
# COMPACT_ATOMS: atom_id res chain seq x y z
N MET A 1 -42.46 -50.46 33.70
CA MET A 1 -42.73 -49.03 33.94
C MET A 1 -41.67 -48.23 33.21
N GLY A 2 -42.07 -47.47 32.18
CA GLY A 2 -41.28 -46.38 31.59
C GLY A 2 -40.42 -46.75 30.37
N GLY A 3 -40.71 -46.12 29.22
CA GLY A 3 -39.66 -45.84 28.23
C GLY A 3 -39.92 -46.15 26.75
N PHE A 4 -41.12 -45.95 26.20
CA PHE A 4 -41.34 -46.06 24.73
C PHE A 4 -42.14 -44.89 24.10
N PHE A 5 -42.37 -43.79 24.82
CA PHE A 5 -43.12 -42.62 24.33
C PHE A 5 -42.30 -41.33 24.40
N ALA A 6 -41.03 -41.36 23.99
CA ALA A 6 -40.28 -40.12 23.81
C ALA A 6 -40.62 -39.54 22.43
N PRO A 7 -41.16 -38.30 22.34
CA PRO A 7 -41.37 -37.66 21.05
C PRO A 7 -40.03 -37.41 20.35
N ASP A 8 -40.02 -37.56 19.03
CA ASP A 8 -38.82 -37.32 18.23
C ASP A 8 -38.31 -35.88 18.45
N PRO A 9 -36.98 -35.70 18.59
CA PRO A 9 -36.42 -34.39 18.79
C PRO A 9 -36.69 -33.48 17.58
N PRO A 10 -36.93 -32.18 17.80
CA PRO A 10 -37.20 -31.24 16.71
C PRO A 10 -36.00 -31.15 15.77
N SER A 11 -36.28 -30.97 14.48
CA SER A 11 -35.24 -30.83 13.46
C SER A 11 -34.34 -29.62 13.75
N PRO A 12 -33.02 -29.75 13.52
CA PRO A 12 -32.09 -28.66 13.77
C PRO A 12 -32.38 -27.47 12.85
N PRO A 13 -32.09 -26.24 13.31
CA PRO A 13 -32.29 -25.05 12.51
C PRO A 13 -31.38 -25.06 11.26
N PRO A 14 -31.80 -24.40 10.16
CA PRO A 14 -31.00 -24.30 8.95
C PRO A 14 -29.70 -23.53 9.20
N SER A 15 -28.65 -23.91 8.49
CA SER A 15 -27.33 -23.26 8.56
C SER A 15 -27.44 -21.79 8.14
N PRO A 16 -26.69 -20.88 8.79
CA PRO A 16 -26.65 -19.48 8.38
C PRO A 16 -26.02 -19.33 6.99
N PRO A 17 -26.41 -18.30 6.22
CA PRO A 17 -25.82 -18.02 4.92
C PRO A 17 -24.32 -17.68 5.06
N PRO A 18 -23.52 -17.96 4.01
CA PRO A 18 -22.10 -17.61 4.00
C PRO A 18 -21.92 -16.09 4.07
N ALA A 19 -20.85 -15.67 4.75
CA ALA A 19 -20.49 -14.26 4.84
C ALA A 19 -20.05 -13.71 3.46
N PRO A 20 -20.28 -12.41 3.20
CA PRO A 20 -19.81 -11.77 1.97
C PRO A 20 -18.27 -11.74 1.93
N VAL A 21 -17.71 -12.10 0.78
CA VAL A 21 -16.26 -12.04 0.54
C VAL A 21 -15.91 -10.61 0.14
N ILE A 22 -15.11 -9.92 0.96
CA ILE A 22 -14.56 -8.60 0.66
C ILE A 22 -13.17 -8.80 0.03
N ASP A 23 -12.99 -8.35 -1.20
CA ASP A 23 -11.70 -8.43 -1.91
C ASP A 23 -10.77 -7.30 -1.47
N THR A 24 -9.98 -7.56 -0.43
CA THR A 24 -9.00 -6.61 0.13
C THR A 24 -7.70 -6.53 -0.68
N GLN A 25 -7.51 -7.37 -1.71
CA GLN A 25 -6.28 -7.41 -2.49
C GLN A 25 -6.17 -6.24 -3.45
N ALA A 26 -7.30 -5.79 -4.00
CA ALA A 26 -7.36 -4.63 -4.89
C ALA A 26 -6.93 -3.34 -4.17
N ASP A 27 -7.43 -3.11 -2.96
CA ASP A 27 -7.09 -1.93 -2.15
C ASP A 27 -5.61 -1.95 -1.74
N ALA A 28 -5.10 -3.12 -1.34
CA ALA A 28 -3.69 -3.29 -0.98
C ALA A 28 -2.75 -3.03 -2.16
N ALA A 29 -3.15 -3.41 -3.39
CA ALA A 29 -2.37 -3.15 -4.59
C ALA A 29 -2.32 -1.66 -4.92
N GLN A 30 -3.45 -0.95 -4.81
CA GLN A 30 -3.51 0.50 -5.05
C GLN A 30 -2.63 1.28 -4.06
N GLN A 31 -2.71 0.97 -2.77
CA GLN A 31 -1.90 1.65 -1.74
C GLN A 31 -0.38 1.48 -1.97
N ARG A 32 0.05 0.31 -2.47
CA ARG A 32 1.46 0.08 -2.82
C ARG A 32 1.91 0.97 -3.97
N LEU A 33 1.10 1.07 -5.03
CA LEU A 33 1.42 1.90 -6.19
C LEU A 33 1.52 3.39 -5.81
N GLU A 34 0.57 3.90 -5.03
CA GLU A 34 0.60 5.28 -4.55
C GLU A 34 1.86 5.61 -3.73
N THR A 35 2.30 4.65 -2.91
CA THR A 35 3.51 4.79 -2.11
C THR A 35 4.75 4.86 -2.99
N ILE A 36 4.84 4.00 -4.01
CA ILE A 36 5.94 4.00 -4.98
C ILE A 36 6.00 5.33 -5.73
N GLU A 37 4.86 5.83 -6.21
CA GLU A 37 4.81 7.10 -6.95
C GLU A 37 5.19 8.31 -6.09
N ARG A 38 4.75 8.33 -4.83
CA ARG A 38 5.15 9.36 -3.86
C ARG A 38 6.67 9.35 -3.64
N ASN A 39 7.25 8.18 -3.41
CA ASN A 39 8.70 8.03 -3.21
C ASN A 39 9.47 8.47 -4.45
N ARG A 40 9.01 8.09 -5.65
CA ARG A 40 9.66 8.48 -6.90
C ARG A 40 9.70 10.01 -7.09
N ARG A 41 8.60 10.70 -6.77
CA ARG A 41 8.54 12.18 -6.83
C ARG A 41 9.53 12.84 -5.88
N GLY A 42 9.65 12.34 -4.64
CA GLY A 42 10.61 12.87 -3.67
C GLY A 42 12.06 12.66 -4.09
N LEU A 43 12.37 11.47 -4.64
CA LEU A 43 13.72 11.13 -5.09
C LEU A 43 14.27 12.07 -6.16
N TYR A 44 13.46 12.51 -7.13
CA TYR A 44 13.92 13.43 -8.18
C TYR A 44 14.42 14.77 -7.62
N GLY A 45 13.73 15.32 -6.62
CA GLY A 45 14.15 16.56 -5.95
C GLY A 45 15.46 16.38 -5.19
N THR A 46 15.57 15.28 -4.44
CA THR A 46 16.79 14.95 -3.69
C THR A 46 17.98 14.68 -4.60
N ILE A 47 17.79 13.97 -5.72
CA ILE A 47 18.84 13.72 -6.71
C ILE A 47 19.33 15.05 -7.27
N ALA A 48 18.42 15.93 -7.72
CA ALA A 48 18.78 17.21 -8.33
C ALA A 48 19.67 18.10 -7.44
N THR A 49 19.54 18.01 -6.10
CA THR A 49 20.34 18.80 -5.14
C THR A 49 21.48 18.01 -4.50
N SER A 50 21.58 16.71 -4.74
CA SER A 50 22.63 15.87 -4.17
C SER A 50 23.96 16.07 -4.90
N GLU A 51 25.09 15.89 -4.20
CA GLU A 51 26.43 15.96 -4.81
C GLU A 51 26.60 15.02 -6.02
N ALA A 52 25.91 13.88 -6.03
CA ALA A 52 25.93 12.91 -7.12
C ALA A 52 25.00 13.25 -8.30
N GLY A 53 24.01 14.13 -8.09
CA GLY A 53 22.98 14.46 -9.08
C GLY A 53 23.04 15.89 -9.60
N VAL A 54 24.12 16.62 -9.32
CA VAL A 54 24.51 17.81 -10.08
C VAL A 54 24.91 17.36 -11.50
N LEU A 55 23.91 17.09 -12.34
CA LEU A 55 24.10 16.65 -13.73
C LEU A 55 24.79 17.72 -14.61
N GLN A 56 24.82 18.96 -14.13
CA GLN A 56 25.66 20.02 -14.67
C GLN A 56 26.08 20.95 -13.53
N PRO A 57 27.36 20.99 -13.13
CA PRO A 57 27.84 22.11 -12.35
C PRO A 57 27.60 23.37 -13.19
N ALA A 58 26.98 24.39 -12.62
CA ALA A 58 26.84 25.67 -13.29
C ALA A 58 28.26 26.14 -13.64
N THR A 59 28.64 26.06 -14.92
CA THR A 59 29.90 26.60 -15.41
C THR A 59 29.83 28.11 -15.22
N SER A 60 30.44 28.61 -14.16
CA SER A 60 30.51 30.05 -13.90
C SER A 60 31.37 30.68 -14.98
N THR A 61 30.74 31.18 -16.05
CA THR A 61 31.39 32.00 -17.09
C THR A 61 31.58 33.44 -16.61
N GLY A 62 31.97 33.61 -15.34
CA GLY A 62 32.04 34.88 -14.65
C GLY A 62 32.98 34.81 -13.46
N LYS A 63 33.60 35.96 -13.17
CA LYS A 63 34.74 36.20 -12.27
C LYS A 63 34.84 35.22 -11.09
N THR A 64 36.01 34.62 -10.94
CA THR A 64 36.37 33.76 -9.80
C THR A 64 36.51 34.61 -8.53
N LEU A 65 36.16 34.02 -7.38
CA LEU A 65 36.18 34.69 -6.08
C LEU A 65 37.58 35.17 -5.65
N LEU A 66 38.63 34.62 -6.28
CA LEU A 66 40.03 34.98 -6.04
C LEU A 66 40.65 35.85 -7.15
N GLY A 67 39.92 36.14 -8.23
CA GLY A 67 40.32 37.06 -9.30
C GLY A 67 41.81 36.99 -9.67
N ASP A 68 42.17 36.08 -10.57
CA ASP A 68 43.39 36.25 -11.34
C ASP A 68 43.10 37.13 -12.57
#